data_AF-E5YGL7-F1
#
_entry.id   AF-E5YGL7-F1
#
_cell.length_a   1.000
_cell.length_b   1.000
_cell.length_c   1.000
_cell.angle_alpha   90.00
_cell.angle_beta   90.00
_cell.angle_gamma   90.00
#
_symmetry.space_group_name_H-M   'P 1'
#
loop_
_entity.id
_entity.type
_entity.pdbx_description
1 polymer ?
#
loop_
_entity_poly.entity_id
_entity_poly.type
_entity_poly.pdbx_seq_one_letter_code
_entity_poly.pdbx_strand_id
1 'polypeptide(L)'
;MLALKYHDNVLCNVKIPVVHELILKNRDVFDYKLCSASLDIIISAVVERNDIFSKKYISSKLEYDKNDICTGKLAYDLLGKKATEFNSPDWVITDNISDLELIKKSKKSTVVSKRKNINFWAQHGVKVDIII
;
A
#
# COMPACT_ATOMS: atom_id res chain seq x y z
N MET A 1 5.72 -5.17 -19.44
CA MET A 1 5.33 -6.53 -19.85
C MET A 1 5.58 -7.62 -18.78
N LEU A 2 6.74 -7.67 -18.10
CA LEU A 2 6.98 -8.68 -17.04
C LEU A 2 6.20 -8.41 -15.74
N ALA A 3 6.21 -7.17 -15.23
CA ALA A 3 5.47 -6.83 -14.00
C ALA A 3 3.96 -7.02 -14.14
N LEU A 4 3.39 -6.70 -15.32
CA LEU A 4 1.98 -6.98 -15.63
C LEU A 4 1.67 -8.48 -15.63
N LYS A 5 2.53 -9.30 -16.26
CA LYS A 5 2.39 -10.77 -16.20
C LYS A 5 2.50 -11.30 -14.77
N TYR A 6 3.42 -10.76 -13.97
CA TYR A 6 3.54 -11.11 -12.56
C TYR A 6 2.27 -10.75 -11.78
N HIS A 7 1.70 -9.58 -12.02
CA HIS A 7 0.40 -9.22 -11.46
C HIS A 7 -0.68 -10.25 -11.84
N ASP A 8 -0.84 -10.50 -13.13
CA ASP A 8 -1.95 -11.30 -13.67
C ASP A 8 -1.88 -12.78 -13.29
N ASN A 9 -0.69 -13.31 -13.06
CA ASN A 9 -0.49 -14.72 -12.71
C ASN A 9 -0.28 -14.97 -11.21
N VAL A 10 0.17 -13.97 -10.45
CA VAL A 10 0.55 -14.14 -9.04
C VAL A 10 -0.24 -13.20 -8.13
N LEU A 11 -0.15 -11.88 -8.33
CA LEU A 11 -0.74 -10.92 -7.39
C LEU A 11 -2.26 -10.94 -7.38
N CYS A 12 -2.90 -11.30 -8.51
CA CYS A 12 -4.34 -11.42 -8.61
C CYS A 12 -4.94 -12.45 -7.63
N ASN A 13 -4.17 -13.49 -7.28
CA ASN A 13 -4.60 -14.61 -6.44
C ASN A 13 -4.47 -14.32 -4.94
N VAL A 14 -3.78 -13.24 -4.57
CA VAL A 14 -3.57 -12.83 -3.17
C VAL A 14 -4.34 -11.57 -2.80
N LYS A 15 -5.27 -11.15 -3.66
CA LYS A 15 -6.18 -10.02 -3.37
C LYS A 15 -7.01 -10.33 -2.12
N ILE A 16 -7.27 -9.29 -1.32
CA ILE A 16 -8.19 -9.35 -0.18
C ILE A 16 -9.51 -8.72 -0.65
N PRO A 17 -10.55 -9.51 -0.99
CA PRO A 17 -11.77 -9.01 -1.62
C PRO A 17 -12.49 -7.96 -0.78
N VAL A 18 -12.60 -8.20 0.54
CA VAL A 18 -13.26 -7.29 1.48
C VAL A 18 -12.65 -5.88 1.49
N VAL A 19 -11.33 -5.75 1.25
CA VAL A 19 -10.67 -4.44 1.14
C VAL A 19 -11.06 -3.73 -0.15
N HIS A 20 -11.17 -4.47 -1.27
CA HIS A 20 -11.58 -3.91 -2.55
C HIS A 20 -13.03 -3.44 -2.51
N GLU A 21 -13.93 -4.24 -1.93
CA GLU A 21 -15.33 -3.89 -1.72
C GLU A 21 -15.48 -2.64 -0.83
N LEU A 22 -14.69 -2.55 0.24
CA LEU A 22 -14.66 -1.38 1.12
C LEU A 22 -14.26 -0.10 0.38
N ILE A 23 -13.22 -0.17 -0.45
CA ILE A 23 -12.76 0.97 -1.27
C ILE A 23 -13.85 1.35 -2.29
N LEU A 24 -14.38 0.37 -3.04
CA LEU A 24 -15.41 0.61 -4.05
C LEU A 24 -16.67 1.24 -3.47
N LYS A 25 -17.11 0.80 -2.28
CA LYS A 25 -18.29 1.37 -1.59
C LYS A 25 -18.12 2.86 -1.23
N ASN A 26 -16.89 3.34 -1.10
CA ASN A 26 -16.58 4.69 -0.63
C ASN A 26 -15.84 5.54 -1.69
N ARG A 27 -15.78 5.07 -2.94
CA ARG A 27 -15.03 5.71 -4.05
C ARG A 27 -15.53 7.11 -4.41
N ASP A 28 -16.79 7.42 -4.13
CA ASP A 28 -17.38 8.74 -4.40
C ASP A 28 -17.08 9.76 -3.29
N VAL A 29 -16.55 9.29 -2.16
CA VAL A 29 -16.23 10.12 -0.98
C VAL A 29 -14.73 10.37 -0.86
N PHE A 30 -13.90 9.38 -1.24
CA PHE A 30 -12.45 9.45 -1.09
C PHE A 30 -11.72 9.16 -2.41
N ASP A 31 -10.65 9.91 -2.68
CA ASP A 31 -9.67 9.56 -3.71
C ASP A 31 -8.56 8.69 -3.08
N TYR A 32 -8.48 7.44 -3.51
CA TYR A 32 -7.57 6.45 -2.91
C TYR A 32 -6.21 6.44 -3.61
N LYS A 33 -5.16 6.71 -2.84
CA LYS A 33 -3.77 6.63 -3.30
C LYS A 33 -3.08 5.38 -2.74
N LEU A 34 -2.47 4.59 -3.61
CA LEU A 34 -1.64 3.46 -3.19
C LEU A 34 -0.26 3.94 -2.73
N CYS A 35 0.15 3.57 -1.51
CA CYS A 35 1.46 3.86 -0.94
C CYS A 35 2.11 2.57 -0.40
N SER A 36 3.20 2.10 -1.02
CA SER A 36 3.83 0.82 -0.68
C SER A 36 5.35 0.86 -0.82
N ALA A 37 6.08 0.31 0.15
CA ALA A 37 7.54 0.19 0.08
C ALA A 37 8.03 -0.85 -0.94
N SER A 38 7.13 -1.51 -1.67
CA SER A 38 7.50 -2.34 -2.82
C SER A 38 8.03 -1.50 -3.99
N LEU A 39 8.68 -2.18 -4.94
CA LEU A 39 9.26 -1.57 -6.13
C LEU A 39 8.20 -0.92 -7.00
N ASP A 40 8.51 0.24 -7.55
CA ASP A 40 7.66 1.04 -8.42
C ASP A 40 7.17 0.32 -9.66
N ILE A 41 8.00 -0.52 -10.27
CA ILE A 41 7.58 -1.35 -11.42
C ILE A 41 6.44 -2.31 -11.06
N ILE A 42 6.40 -2.80 -9.81
CA ILE A 42 5.35 -3.72 -9.32
C ILE A 42 4.11 -2.92 -8.95
N ILE A 43 4.27 -1.82 -8.22
CA ILE A 43 3.15 -0.95 -7.83
C ILE A 43 2.46 -0.33 -9.05
N SER A 44 3.23 0.07 -10.06
CA SER A 44 2.70 0.52 -11.35
C SER A 44 1.77 -0.50 -11.98
N ALA A 45 2.21 -1.77 -12.05
CA ALA A 45 1.39 -2.86 -12.60
C ALA A 45 0.10 -3.09 -11.79
N VAL A 46 0.15 -2.96 -10.46
CA VAL A 46 -1.06 -3.05 -9.62
C VAL A 46 -2.02 -1.90 -9.93
N VAL A 47 -1.54 -0.66 -10.04
CA VAL A 47 -2.38 0.50 -10.34
C VAL A 47 -2.94 0.43 -11.76
N GLU A 48 -2.17 -0.01 -12.74
CA GLU A 48 -2.62 -0.16 -14.13
C GLU A 48 -3.75 -1.20 -14.25
N ARG A 49 -3.71 -2.26 -13.43
CA ARG A 49 -4.68 -3.36 -13.45
C ARG A 49 -5.88 -3.15 -12.51
N ASN A 50 -5.91 -2.07 -11.73
CA ASN A 50 -6.99 -1.80 -10.79
C ASN A 50 -7.38 -0.32 -10.87
N ASP A 51 -8.58 -0.05 -11.38
CA ASP A 51 -9.16 1.29 -11.56
C ASP A 51 -9.61 1.95 -10.24
N ILE A 52 -9.48 1.23 -9.11
CA ILE A 52 -9.87 1.70 -7.77
C ILE A 52 -8.89 2.72 -7.19
N PHE A 53 -7.69 2.83 -7.73
CA PHE A 53 -6.64 3.73 -7.23
C PHE A 53 -6.42 4.92 -8.16
N SER A 54 -6.07 6.05 -7.57
CA SER A 54 -5.48 7.18 -8.29
C SER A 54 -4.24 6.72 -9.06
N LYS A 55 -4.07 7.20 -10.31
CA LYS A 55 -2.88 6.93 -11.13
C LYS A 55 -1.58 7.41 -10.45
N LYS A 56 -1.68 8.33 -9.50
CA LYS A 56 -0.54 8.83 -8.71
C LYS A 56 -0.34 7.92 -7.48
N TYR A 57 0.64 7.02 -7.53
CA TYR A 57 1.05 6.15 -6.42
C TYR A 57 2.40 6.57 -5.82
N ILE A 58 2.68 6.13 -4.59
CA ILE A 58 3.95 6.36 -3.90
C ILE A 58 4.61 4.99 -3.63
N SER A 59 5.87 4.86 -4.00
CA SER A 59 6.59 3.60 -3.87
C SER A 59 8.10 3.79 -3.76
N SER A 60 8.80 2.73 -3.33
CA SER A 60 10.26 2.68 -3.49
C SER A 60 10.62 2.71 -4.97
N LYS A 61 11.72 3.38 -5.32
CA LYS A 61 12.18 3.59 -6.70
C LYS A 61 13.46 2.83 -6.95
N LEU A 62 13.47 2.01 -8.00
CA LEU A 62 14.71 1.41 -8.50
C LEU A 62 15.61 2.50 -9.09
N GLU A 63 16.91 2.36 -8.87
CA GLU A 63 17.92 3.18 -9.54
C GLU A 63 18.22 2.60 -10.93
N TYR A 64 18.28 3.49 -11.92
CA TYR A 64 18.65 3.18 -13.29
C TYR A 64 19.86 4.03 -13.67
N ASP A 65 20.79 3.43 -14.42
CA ASP A 65 21.93 4.15 -14.96
C ASP A 65 21.53 5.01 -16.18
N LYS A 66 22.51 5.71 -16.77
CA LYS A 66 22.33 6.55 -17.95
C LYS A 66 21.85 5.79 -19.21
N ASN A 67 21.91 4.46 -19.21
CA ASN A 67 21.47 3.60 -20.30
C ASN A 67 20.13 2.92 -19.99
N ASP A 68 19.40 3.37 -18.95
CA ASP A 68 18.13 2.78 -18.49
C ASP A 68 18.27 1.32 -18.02
N ILE A 69 19.44 0.94 -17.51
CA ILE A 69 19.67 -0.37 -16.91
C ILE A 69 19.55 -0.26 -15.40
N CYS A 70 18.71 -1.11 -14.80
CA CYS A 70 18.56 -1.18 -13.35
C CYS A 70 19.89 -1.55 -12.69
N THR A 71 20.35 -0.74 -11.75
CA THR A 71 21.66 -0.92 -11.08
C THR A 71 21.61 -1.94 -9.94
N GLY A 72 20.41 -2.43 -9.60
CA GLY A 72 20.16 -3.28 -8.43
C GLY A 72 20.07 -2.50 -7.11
N LYS A 73 20.09 -1.16 -7.15
CA LYS A 73 19.95 -0.28 -5.98
C LYS A 73 18.59 0.42 -5.97
N LEU A 74 18.24 0.98 -4.81
CA LEU A 74 17.10 1.88 -4.67
C LEU A 74 17.57 3.33 -4.78
N ALA A 75 17.01 4.07 -5.73
CA ALA A 75 17.14 5.53 -5.78
C ALA A 75 16.33 6.20 -4.66
N TYR A 76 15.25 5.56 -4.23
CA TYR A 76 14.45 6.01 -3.10
C TYR A 76 13.86 4.80 -2.36
N ASP A 77 14.14 4.71 -1.06
CA ASP A 77 13.63 3.66 -0.18
C ASP A 77 12.56 4.22 0.77
N LEU A 78 11.34 3.69 0.62
CA LEU A 78 10.14 4.09 1.36
C LEU A 78 9.90 3.24 2.62
N LEU A 79 10.71 2.20 2.88
CA LEU A 79 10.55 1.36 4.06
C LEU A 79 10.65 2.18 5.35
N GLY A 80 9.60 2.12 6.18
CA GLY A 80 9.49 2.90 7.42
C GLY A 80 9.28 4.41 7.22
N LYS A 81 9.19 4.91 5.98
CA LYS A 81 9.07 6.34 5.67
C LYS A 81 7.71 6.76 5.14
N LYS A 82 6.75 5.84 4.95
CA LYS A 82 5.41 6.20 4.41
C LYS A 82 4.73 7.37 5.12
N ALA A 83 4.93 7.50 6.43
CA ALA A 83 4.37 8.61 7.21
C ALA A 83 4.92 10.00 6.82
N THR A 84 6.06 10.12 6.14
CA THR A 84 6.58 11.42 5.66
C THR A 84 5.89 11.89 4.39
N GLU A 85 5.24 10.97 3.67
CA GLU A 85 4.58 11.26 2.40
C GLU A 85 3.16 11.83 2.56
N PHE A 86 2.67 11.88 3.81
CA PHE A 86 1.33 12.37 4.14
C PHE A 86 1.37 13.25 5.38
N ASN A 87 0.72 14.42 5.29
CA ASN A 87 0.56 15.34 6.43
C ASN A 87 -0.58 14.87 7.35
N SER A 88 -1.79 14.71 6.80
CA SER A 88 -2.97 14.22 7.53
C SER A 88 -3.93 13.52 6.56
N PRO A 89 -3.74 12.21 6.29
CA PRO A 89 -4.64 11.47 5.41
C PRO A 89 -6.01 11.29 6.08
N ASP A 90 -7.09 11.40 5.32
CA ASP A 90 -8.44 11.22 5.88
C ASP A 90 -8.67 9.77 6.33
N TRP A 91 -8.20 8.81 5.54
CA TRP A 91 -8.37 7.39 5.83
C TRP A 91 -7.14 6.58 5.42
N VAL A 92 -6.61 5.79 6.36
CA VAL A 92 -5.55 4.80 6.12
C VAL A 92 -6.13 3.40 6.19
N ILE A 93 -5.90 2.60 5.14
CA ILE A 93 -6.22 1.16 5.12
C ILE A 93 -4.89 0.42 5.00
N THR A 94 -4.53 -0.42 5.97
CA THR A 94 -3.22 -1.09 5.98
C THR A 94 -3.28 -2.44 6.68
N ASP A 95 -2.39 -3.34 6.27
CA ASP A 95 -2.11 -4.60 6.95
C ASP A 95 -0.74 -4.66 7.64
N ASN A 96 0.04 -3.59 7.53
CA ASN A 96 1.43 -3.59 7.90
C ASN A 96 1.67 -2.82 9.21
N ILE A 97 2.29 -3.51 10.18
CA ILE A 97 2.65 -2.93 11.48
C ILE A 97 3.58 -1.71 11.35
N SER A 98 4.36 -1.61 10.27
CA SER A 98 5.23 -0.46 10.00
C SER A 98 4.45 0.84 9.77
N ASP A 99 3.15 0.75 9.48
CA ASP A 99 2.31 1.90 9.11
C ASP A 99 1.62 2.53 10.32
N LEU A 100 2.00 2.14 11.55
CA LEU A 100 1.46 2.68 12.79
C LEU A 100 1.53 4.22 12.84
N GLU A 101 2.67 4.81 12.45
CA GLU A 101 2.82 6.28 12.42
C GLU A 101 1.92 6.94 11.38
N LEU A 102 1.61 6.24 10.28
CA LEU A 102 0.67 6.74 9.28
C LEU A 102 -0.77 6.70 9.82
N ILE A 103 -1.14 5.64 10.58
CA ILE A 103 -2.42 5.55 11.29
C ILE A 103 -2.57 6.71 12.28
N LYS A 104 -1.55 7.00 13.09
CA LYS A 104 -1.59 8.09 14.08
C LYS A 104 -1.82 9.47 13.47
N LYS A 105 -1.39 9.69 12.23
CA LYS A 105 -1.61 10.94 11.49
C LYS A 105 -2.98 11.01 10.80
N SER A 106 -3.68 9.88 10.69
CA SER A 106 -4.93 9.77 9.95
C SER A 106 -6.15 10.14 10.80
N LYS A 107 -7.22 10.62 10.15
CA LYS A 107 -8.50 10.85 10.84
C LYS A 107 -9.23 9.54 11.14
N LYS A 108 -9.08 8.57 10.24
CA LYS A 108 -9.69 7.23 10.31
C LYS A 108 -8.67 6.18 9.88
N SER A 109 -8.71 5.01 10.51
CA SER A 109 -7.98 3.84 10.05
C SER A 109 -8.90 2.63 9.84
N THR A 110 -8.47 1.73 8.96
CA THR A 110 -8.97 0.37 8.86
C THR A 110 -7.77 -0.57 8.86
N VAL A 111 -7.65 -1.37 9.91
CA VAL A 111 -6.55 -2.32 10.06
C VAL A 111 -7.01 -3.70 9.64
N VAL A 112 -6.32 -4.24 8.64
CA VAL A 112 -6.46 -5.63 8.20
C VAL A 112 -5.31 -6.41 8.80
N SER A 113 -5.53 -7.50 9.54
CA SER A 113 -4.39 -8.15 10.18
C SER A 113 -4.49 -9.65 10.33
N LYS A 114 -3.33 -10.28 10.24
CA LYS A 114 -3.16 -11.67 10.65
C LYS A 114 -3.27 -11.78 12.15
N ARG A 115 -3.82 -12.90 12.64
CA ARG A 115 -4.00 -13.17 14.08
C ARG A 115 -2.74 -12.90 14.91
N LYS A 116 -1.56 -13.25 14.39
CA LYS A 116 -0.27 -13.05 15.07
C LYS A 116 0.06 -11.59 15.39
N ASN A 117 -0.51 -10.63 14.67
CA ASN A 117 -0.22 -9.20 14.84
C ASN A 117 -1.30 -8.47 15.66
N ILE A 118 -2.38 -9.14 16.08
CA ILE A 118 -3.46 -8.50 16.86
C ILE A 118 -2.93 -7.88 18.15
N ASN A 119 -2.02 -8.59 18.84
CA ASN A 119 -1.44 -8.09 20.08
C ASN A 119 -0.61 -6.81 19.87
N PHE A 120 0.11 -6.70 18.74
CA PHE A 120 0.83 -5.48 18.39
C PHE A 120 -0.12 -4.28 18.28
N TRP A 121 -1.23 -4.44 17.56
CA TRP A 121 -2.20 -3.34 17.39
C TRP A 121 -2.86 -2.95 18.71
N ALA A 122 -3.27 -3.95 19.51
CA ALA A 122 -3.88 -3.72 20.82
C ALA A 122 -2.95 -2.95 21.78
N GLN A 123 -1.66 -3.29 21.80
CA GLN A 123 -0.65 -2.59 22.62
C GLN A 123 -0.49 -1.12 22.22
N HIS A 124 -0.81 -0.76 20.99
CA HIS A 124 -0.75 0.61 20.48
C HIS A 124 -2.12 1.31 20.45
N GLY A 125 -3.14 0.74 21.09
CA GLY A 125 -4.49 1.32 21.15
C GLY A 125 -5.22 1.30 19.81
N VAL A 126 -4.79 0.46 18.86
CA VAL A 126 -5.41 0.34 17.54
C VAL A 126 -6.25 -0.94 17.49
N LYS A 127 -7.53 -0.81 17.11
CA LYS A 127 -8.42 -1.94 16.90
C LYS A 127 -8.14 -2.57 15.53
N VAL A 128 -8.17 -3.90 15.45
CA VAL A 128 -8.18 -4.63 14.18
C VAL A 128 -9.61 -4.74 13.68
N ASP A 129 -9.84 -4.35 12.43
CA ASP A 129 -11.17 -4.31 11.81
C ASP A 129 -11.46 -5.58 11.01
N ILE A 130 -10.44 -6.11 10.32
CA ILE A 130 -10.55 -7.28 9.44
C ILE A 130 -9.44 -8.26 9.80
N ILE A 131 -9.79 -9.53 10.05
CA ILE A 131 -8.81 -10.60 10.33
C ILE A 131 -8.63 -11.44 9.07
N ILE A 132 -7.38 -11.64 8.65
CA ILE A 132 -6.96 -12.44 7.48
C ILE A 132 -5.92 -13.50 7.82
#